data_AF-A0A4U1I9I8-F1
#
_entry.id   AF-A0A4U1I9I8-F1
#
_cell.length_a   1.000
_cell.length_b   1.000
_cell.length_c   1.000
_cell.angle_alpha   90.00
_cell.angle_beta   90.00
_cell.angle_gamma   90.00
#
_symmetry.space_group_name_H-M   'P 1'
#
loop_
_entity.id
_entity.type
_entity.pdbx_description
1 polymer ?
#
loop_
_entity_poly.entity_id
_entity_poly.type
_entity_poly.pdbx_seq_one_letter_code
_entity_poly.pdbx_strand_id
1 'polypeptide(L)' 'MQAELRHALDTAYERMKRAEPAPEAFASNYALCLGIIIGGQACDGMSDEEAGQERAHLAMLAALYEIGERVRSDLGAQ' A
#
# COMPACT_ATOMS: atom_id res chain seq x y z
N MET A 1 -1.92 -3.55 -17.45
CA MET A 1 -2.56 -4.08 -16.24
C MET A 1 -4.02 -4.32 -16.53
N GLN A 2 -4.54 -5.48 -16.10
CA GLN A 2 -5.95 -5.83 -16.22
C GLN A 2 -6.83 -4.92 -15.34
N ALA A 3 -8.04 -4.59 -15.84
CA ALA A 3 -8.93 -3.63 -15.19
C ALA A 3 -9.38 -4.08 -13.79
N GLU A 4 -9.69 -5.37 -13.62
CA GLU A 4 -10.08 -5.94 -12.31
C GLU A 4 -8.95 -5.85 -11.29
N LEU A 5 -7.71 -6.07 -11.74
CA LEU A 5 -6.52 -5.97 -10.89
C LEU A 5 -6.29 -4.53 -10.43
N ARG A 6 -6.44 -3.57 -11.35
CA ARG A 6 -6.39 -2.13 -11.03
C ARG A 6 -7.45 -1.76 -10.00
N HIS A 7 -8.70 -2.21 -10.21
CA HIS A 7 -9.80 -1.91 -9.29
C HIS A 7 -9.55 -2.47 -7.88
N ALA A 8 -9.06 -3.71 -7.79
CA ALA A 8 -8.71 -4.33 -6.51
C ALA A 8 -7.60 -3.56 -5.79
N LEU A 9 -6.55 -3.16 -6.54
CA LEU A 9 -5.41 -2.44 -6.00
C LEU A 9 -5.79 -1.02 -5.54
N ASP A 10 -6.57 -0.29 -6.34
CA ASP A 10 -7.07 1.04 -5.98
C ASP A 10 -7.93 0.99 -4.70
N THR A 11 -8.80 -0.02 -4.58
CA THR A 11 -9.61 -0.23 -3.37
C THR A 11 -8.73 -0.49 -2.14
N ALA A 12 -7.65 -1.25 -2.29
CA ALA A 12 -6.71 -1.53 -1.21
C ALA A 12 -5.91 -0.27 -0.82
N TYR A 13 -5.46 0.54 -1.79
CA TYR A 13 -4.81 1.82 -1.53
C TYR A 13 -5.70 2.80 -0.79
N GLU A 14 -6.98 2.90 -1.16
CA GLU A 14 -7.91 3.79 -0.46
C GLU A 14 -8.09 3.38 1.02
N ARG A 15 -7.99 2.08 1.34
CA ARG A 15 -8.00 1.62 2.75
C ARG A 15 -6.73 2.02 3.51
N MET A 16 -5.59 2.10 2.83
CA MET A 16 -4.32 2.56 3.43
C MET A 16 -4.29 4.08 3.65
N LYS A 17 -4.93 4.85 2.76
CA LYS A 17 -4.97 6.32 2.82
C LYS A 17 -6.02 6.87 3.79
N ARG A 18 -6.94 6.03 4.28
CA ARG A 18 -7.90 6.45 5.32
C ARG A 18 -7.14 7.04 6.50
N ALA A 19 -7.73 8.03 7.15
CA ALA A 19 -7.12 8.67 8.31
C ALA A 19 -6.81 7.61 9.37
N GLU A 20 -5.52 7.42 9.64
CA GLU A 20 -4.99 6.74 10.82
C GLU A 20 -5.39 5.27 10.98
N PRO A 21 -5.01 4.38 10.04
CA PRO A 21 -5.16 2.95 10.28
C PRO A 21 -4.30 2.53 11.47
N ALA A 22 -4.87 1.75 12.38
CA ALA A 22 -4.09 1.05 13.41
C ALA A 22 -2.94 0.26 12.75
N PRO A 23 -1.78 0.07 13.41
CA PRO A 23 -0.62 -0.60 12.81
C PRO A 23 -0.93 -1.95 12.15
N GLU A 24 -1.77 -2.76 12.79
CA GLU A 24 -2.21 -4.06 12.27
C GLU A 24 -3.05 -3.92 10.99
N ALA A 25 -3.91 -2.90 10.93
CA ALA A 25 -4.73 -2.58 9.76
C ALA A 25 -3.86 -2.04 8.61
N PHE A 26 -2.87 -1.21 8.92
CA PHE A 26 -1.90 -0.74 7.92
C PHE A 26 -1.10 -1.91 7.35
N ALA A 27 -0.51 -2.75 8.20
CA ALA A 27 0.27 -3.92 7.80
C ALA A 27 -0.56 -4.91 6.96
N SER A 28 -1.82 -5.16 7.35
CA SER A 28 -2.73 -6.04 6.61
C SER A 28 -3.05 -5.49 5.21
N ASN A 29 -3.35 -4.19 5.10
CA ASN A 29 -3.62 -3.57 3.80
C ASN A 29 -2.36 -3.48 2.93
N TYR A 30 -1.19 -3.22 3.52
CA TYR A 30 0.10 -3.25 2.83
C TYR A 30 0.37 -4.64 2.23
N ALA A 31 0.21 -5.70 3.04
CA ALA A 31 0.39 -7.08 2.61
C ALA A 31 -0.60 -7.46 1.49
N LEU A 32 -1.85 -6.98 1.57
CA LEU A 32 -2.84 -7.16 0.52
C LEU A 32 -2.41 -6.50 -0.80
N CYS A 33 -2.01 -5.22 -0.77
CA CYS A 33 -1.51 -4.52 -1.96
C CYS A 33 -0.31 -5.25 -2.57
N LEU A 34 0.64 -5.66 -1.74
CA LEU A 34 1.83 -6.38 -2.20
C LEU A 34 1.46 -7.74 -2.83
N GLY A 35 0.52 -8.46 -2.22
CA GLY A 35 0.00 -9.72 -2.77
C GLY A 35 -0.70 -9.55 -4.11
N ILE A 36 -1.48 -8.48 -4.29
CA ILE A 36 -2.12 -8.12 -5.57
C ILE A 36 -1.05 -7.82 -6.64
N ILE A 37 -0.01 -7.06 -6.31
CA ILE A 37 1.06 -6.71 -7.25
C ILE A 37 1.88 -7.94 -7.66
N ILE A 38 2.33 -8.74 -6.68
CA ILE A 38 3.13 -9.95 -6.94
C ILE A 38 2.30 -10.99 -7.70
N GLY A 39 1.05 -11.23 -7.27
CA GLY A 39 0.14 -12.17 -7.95
C GLY A 39 -0.22 -11.70 -9.35
N GLY A 40 -0.45 -10.40 -9.52
CA GLY A 40 -0.71 -9.78 -10.82
C GLY A 40 0.45 -9.96 -11.79
N GLN A 41 1.69 -9.77 -11.32
CA GLN A 41 2.89 -10.00 -12.13
C GLN A 41 3.08 -11.50 -12.45
N ALA A 42 2.89 -12.39 -11.47
CA ALA A 42 3.09 -13.83 -11.65
C ALA A 42 2.08 -14.48 -12.59
N CYS A 43 0.90 -13.88 -12.77
CA CYS A 43 -0.19 -14.38 -13.61
C CYS A 43 -0.37 -13.58 -14.91
N ASP A 44 0.65 -12.84 -15.36
CA ASP A 44 0.62 -11.98 -16.57
C ASP A 44 -0.52 -10.93 -16.57
N GLY A 45 -1.05 -10.58 -15.40
CA GLY A 45 -2.08 -9.54 -15.21
C GLY A 45 -1.52 -8.12 -15.10
N MET A 46 -0.20 -8.00 -14.92
CA MET A 46 0.56 -6.76 -14.72
C MET A 46 1.96 -6.93 -15.33
N SER A 47 2.44 -5.95 -16.09
CA SER A 47 3.81 -5.99 -16.62
C SER A 47 4.86 -5.72 -15.52
N ASP A 48 6.12 -6.04 -15.79
CA ASP A 48 7.22 -5.73 -14.86
C ASP A 48 7.35 -4.24 -14.55
N GLU A 49 7.12 -3.39 -15.56
CA GLU A 49 7.14 -1.94 -15.40
C GLU A 49 6.00 -1.47 -14.49
N GLU A 50 4.79 -1.96 -14.73
CA GLU A 50 3.62 -1.64 -13.91
C GLU A 50 3.83 -2.13 -12.47
N ALA A 51 4.34 -3.35 -12.29
CA ALA A 51 4.65 -3.87 -10.96
C ALA A 51 5.73 -3.04 -10.25
N GLY A 52 6.73 -2.55 -10.98
CA GLY A 52 7.73 -1.63 -10.45
C GLY A 52 7.13 -0.31 -9.98
N GLN A 53 6.27 0.31 -10.80
CA GLN A 53 5.56 1.55 -10.46
C GLN A 53 4.66 1.38 -9.23
N GLU A 54 3.88 0.29 -9.18
CA GLU A 54 2.97 0.03 -8.06
C GLU A 54 3.74 -0.29 -6.76
N ARG A 55 4.86 -1.02 -6.82
CA ARG A 55 5.73 -1.21 -5.63
C ARG A 55 6.32 0.10 -5.12
N ALA A 56 6.74 0.99 -6.02
CA ALA A 56 7.27 2.29 -5.64
C ALA A 56 6.20 3.16 -4.95
N HIS A 57 4.98 3.14 -5.49
CA HIS A 57 3.83 3.81 -4.87
C HIS A 57 3.51 3.22 -3.49
N LEU A 58 3.48 1.90 -3.36
CA LEU A 58 3.24 1.23 -2.09
C LEU A 58 4.34 1.54 -1.04
N ALA A 59 5.61 1.61 -1.46
CA ALA A 59 6.72 2.01 -0.59
C ALA A 59 6.59 3.46 -0.12
N MET A 60 6.16 4.38 -0.99
CA MET A 60 5.88 5.77 -0.61
C MET A 60 4.77 5.84 0.46
N LEU A 61 3.69 5.07 0.31
CA LEU A 61 2.62 5.02 1.31
C LEU A 61 3.10 4.51 2.68
N ALA A 62 4.00 3.51 2.70
CA ALA A 62 4.63 3.03 3.93
C ALA A 62 5.50 4.11 4.59
N ALA A 63 6.32 4.81 3.82
CA ALA A 63 7.14 5.90 4.34
C ALA A 63 6.27 7.02 4.96
N LEU A 64 5.15 7.38 4.31
CA LEU A 64 4.21 8.38 4.84
C LEU A 64 3.56 7.92 6.15
N TYR A 65 3.20 6.64 6.26
CA TYR A 65 2.66 6.07 7.49
C TYR A 65 3.68 6.14 8.64
N GLU A 66 4.92 5.73 8.40
CA GLU A 66 6.00 5.79 9.40
C GLU A 66 6.30 7.21 9.87
N ILE A 67 6.31 8.19 8.94
CA ILE A 67 6.46 9.60 9.28
C ILE A 67 5.30 10.07 10.16
N GLY A 68 4.06 9.72 9.81
CA GLY A 68 2.87 10.07 10.60
C GLY A 68 2.90 9.50 12.02
N GLU A 69 3.27 8.23 12.16
CA GLU A 69 3.40 7.57 13.46
C GLU A 69 4.52 8.19 14.31
N ARG A 70 5.66 8.54 13.69
CA ARG A 70 6.74 9.23 14.38
C ARG A 70 6.31 10.60 14.92
N VAL A 71 5.66 11.41 14.08
CA VAL A 71 5.14 12.72 14.49
C VAL A 71 4.16 12.58 15.66
N ARG A 72 3.30 11.56 15.65
CA ARG A 72 2.37 11.28 16.74
C ARG A 72 3.09 10.90 18.03
N SER A 73 4.09 10.04 17.94
CA SER A 73 4.92 9.65 19.09
C SER A 73 5.61 10.85 19.72
N ASP A 74 6.13 11.77 18.91
CA ASP A 74 6.80 12.99 19.37
C ASP A 74 5.82 13.99 20.02
N LEU A 75 4.56 14.02 19.59
CA LEU A 75 3.51 14.85 20.18
C LEU A 75 2.93 14.25 21.48
N GLY A 76 2.84 12.93 21.58
CA GLY A 76 2.36 12.24 22.79
C GLY A 76 3.39 12.16 23.93
N ALA A 77 4.65 12.45 23.65
CA ALA A 77 5.75 12.49 24.61
C ALA A 77 6.01 13.88 25.23
N GLN A 78 5.25 14.91 24.82
CA GLN A 78 5.27 16.28 25.37
C GLN A 78 4.14 16.48 26.39
#